data_AF-A0A7C2AAR3-F1
#
_entry.id   AF-A0A7C2AAR3-F1
#
_cell.length_a   1.000
_cell.length_b   1.000
_cell.length_c   1.000
_cell.angle_alpha   90.00
_cell.angle_beta   90.00
_cell.angle_gamma   90.00
#
_symmetry.space_group_name_H-M   'P 1'
#
loop_
_entity.id
_entity.type
_entity.pdbx_description
1 polymer ?
#
loop_
_entity_poly.entity_id
_entity_poly.type
_entity_poly.pdbx_seq_one_letter_code
_entity_poly.pdbx_strand_id
1 'polypeptide(L)' 'SSIPPQNLLNYFPRLELIAERTLFGSDWPGPGVPGMRSNVESFLKLPLSEENKRRILYDNAQELLASGP' A
#
# COMPACT_ATOMS: atom_id res chain seq x y z
N SER A 1 9.12 -5.40 9.52
CA SER A 1 9.64 -4.02 9.62
C SER A 1 9.01 -3.27 8.48
N SER A 2 7.92 -2.57 8.76
CA SER A 2 7.23 -1.77 7.77
C SER A 2 8.13 -0.66 7.26
N ILE A 3 8.06 -0.41 5.96
CA ILE A 3 8.49 0.88 5.41
C ILE A 3 7.40 1.90 5.82
N PRO A 4 7.73 2.98 6.55
CA PRO A 4 6.77 4.03 6.84
C PRO A 4 6.18 4.56 5.52
N PRO A 5 4.85 4.69 5.37
CA PRO A 5 4.23 5.05 4.09
C PRO A 5 4.80 6.33 3.46
N GLN A 6 5.09 7.34 4.28
CA GLN A 6 5.67 8.60 3.83
C GLN A 6 7.05 8.47 3.18
N ASN A 7 7.77 7.38 3.44
CA ASN A 7 9.09 7.12 2.87
C ASN A 7 9.02 6.18 1.65
N LEU A 8 7.84 5.68 1.28
CA LEU A 8 7.70 4.62 0.28
C LEU A 8 8.33 5.00 -1.08
N LEU A 9 8.14 6.24 -1.53
CA LEU A 9 8.68 6.72 -2.80
C LEU A 9 10.17 7.05 -2.77
N ASN A 10 10.79 7.13 -1.58
CA ASN A 10 12.25 7.20 -1.47
C ASN A 10 12.89 5.87 -1.85
N TYR A 11 12.23 4.75 -1.52
CA TYR A 11 12.70 3.40 -1.85
C TYR A 11 12.19 2.95 -3.23
N PHE A 12 10.95 3.29 -3.57
CA PHE A 12 10.28 2.92 -4.82
C PHE A 12 9.81 4.17 -5.58
N PRO A 13 10.73 4.96 -6.15
CA PRO A 13 10.39 6.22 -6.83
C PRO A 13 9.51 6.02 -8.08
N ARG A 14 9.48 4.81 -8.62
CA ARG A 14 8.68 4.43 -9.80
C ARG A 14 7.53 3.47 -9.45
N LEU A 15 7.00 3.57 -8.23
CA LEU A 15 5.94 2.67 -7.72
C LEU A 15 4.74 2.56 -8.66
N GLU A 16 4.34 3.67 -9.31
CA GLU A 16 3.21 3.67 -10.25
C GLU A 16 3.38 2.70 -11.43
N LEU A 17 4.61 2.47 -11.89
CA LEU A 17 4.87 1.55 -13.01
C LEU A 17 4.60 0.08 -12.66
N ILE A 18 4.56 -0.23 -11.36
CA ILE A 18 4.33 -1.59 -10.85
C ILE A 18 3.07 -1.65 -9.98
N ALA A 19 2.21 -0.63 -10.03
CA ALA A 19 1.01 -0.55 -9.19
C ALA A 19 0.08 -1.76 -9.35
N GLU A 20 0.03 -2.40 -10.53
CA GLU A 20 -0.75 -3.62 -10.81
C GLU A 20 -0.29 -4.86 -10.05
N ARG A 21 0.99 -4.88 -9.67
CA ARG A 21 1.65 -6.03 -9.05
C ARG A 21 2.04 -5.73 -7.60
N THR A 22 1.42 -4.72 -7.00
CA THR A 22 1.77 -4.21 -5.68
C THR A 22 0.59 -4.36 -4.73
N LEU A 23 0.82 -4.94 -3.55
CA LEU A 23 -0.18 -5.05 -2.49
C LEU A 23 0.23 -4.19 -1.30
N PHE A 24 -0.75 -3.56 -0.66
CA PHE A 24 -0.56 -2.89 0.61
C PHE A 24 -0.76 -3.85 1.79
N GLY A 25 0.17 -3.79 2.75
CA GLY A 25 0.05 -4.47 4.04
C GLY A 25 0.51 -3.53 5.15
N SER A 26 -0.32 -3.34 6.18
CA SER A 26 0.00 -2.39 7.26
C SER A 26 1.10 -2.88 8.21
N ASP A 27 1.35 -4.20 8.26
CA ASP A 27 2.18 -4.87 9.28
C ASP A 27 1.68 -4.65 10.73
N TRP A 28 0.46 -4.14 10.95
CA TRP A 28 -0.11 -3.99 12.30
C TRP A 28 -0.38 -5.38 12.93
N PRO A 29 -0.13 -5.60 14.23
CA PRO A 29 0.30 -4.66 15.28
C PRO A 29 1.83 -4.55 15.46
N GLY A 30 2.60 -4.73 14.38
CA GLY A 30 4.06 -4.72 14.40
C GLY A 30 4.69 -3.43 14.93
N PRO A 31 5.94 -3.49 15.39
CA PRO A 31 6.66 -2.34 15.95
C PRO A 31 6.71 -1.16 14.98
N GLY A 32 6.41 0.05 15.45
CA GLY A 32 6.46 1.27 14.64
C GLY A 32 5.22 1.52 13.76
N VAL A 33 4.16 0.71 13.90
CA VAL A 33 2.86 0.92 13.22
C VAL A 33 1.80 1.36 14.23
N PRO A 34 1.48 2.67 14.34
CA PRO A 34 0.56 3.17 15.37
C PRO A 34 -0.87 2.63 15.25
N GLY A 35 -1.27 2.22 14.04
CA GLY A 35 -2.58 1.67 13.75
C GLY A 35 -2.82 1.50 12.26
N MET A 36 -3.73 0.60 11.90
CA MET A 36 -4.09 0.33 10.49
C MET A 36 -4.59 1.61 9.78
N ARG A 37 -5.51 2.37 10.42
CA ARG A 37 -6.07 3.61 9.85
C ARG A 37 -5.01 4.65 9.55
N SER A 38 -4.17 4.99 10.53
CA SER A 38 -3.10 5.99 10.37
C SER A 38 -2.08 5.60 9.29
N ASN A 39 -1.85 4.30 9.10
CA ASN A 39 -0.94 3.79 8.07
C ASN A 39 -1.53 4.03 6.67
N VAL A 40 -2.81 3.67 6.47
CA VAL A 40 -3.54 3.92 5.21
C VAL A 40 -3.67 5.43 4.94
N GLU A 41 -4.01 6.25 5.93
CA GLU A 41 -4.11 7.71 5.77
C GLU A 41 -2.78 8.34 5.35
N SER A 42 -1.66 7.80 5.85
CA SER A 42 -0.32 8.27 5.44
C SER A 42 0.02 7.85 4.01
N PHE A 43 -0.36 6.63 3.61
CA PHE A 43 -0.22 6.16 2.22
C PHE A 43 -1.07 6.99 1.24
N LEU A 44 -2.31 7.33 1.60
CA LEU A 44 -3.22 8.11 0.74
C LEU A 44 -2.70 9.54 0.44
N LYS A 45 -1.80 10.06 1.27
CA LYS A 45 -1.13 11.36 1.05
C LYS A 45 0.00 11.31 0.03
N LEU A 46 0.42 10.12 -0.42
CA LEU A 46 1.46 10.00 -1.44
C LEU A 46 0.99 10.61 -2.77
N PRO A 47 1.91 11.23 -3.53
CA PRO A 47 1.63 11.82 -4.84
C PRO A 47 1.49 10.74 -5.93
N LEU A 48 0.53 9.83 -5.74
CA LEU A 48 0.14 8.79 -6.69
C LEU A 48 -1.24 9.13 -7.24
N SER A 49 -1.57 8.61 -8.42
CA SER A 49 -2.94 8.70 -8.94
C SER A 49 -3.93 7.97 -8.01
N GLU A 50 -5.17 8.46 -7.96
CA GLU A 50 -6.23 7.82 -7.15
C GLU A 50 -6.53 6.39 -7.64
N GLU A 51 -6.39 6.14 -8.94
CA GLU A 51 -6.48 4.80 -9.54
C GLU A 51 -5.40 3.86 -8.97
N ASN A 52 -4.13 4.30 -8.95
CA ASN A 52 -3.04 3.50 -8.41
C ASN A 52 -3.19 3.27 -6.90
N LYS A 53 -3.67 4.27 -6.14
CA LYS A 53 -3.96 4.09 -4.71
C LYS A 53 -5.03 3.02 -4.49
N ARG A 54 -6.14 3.08 -5.23
CA ARG A 54 -7.23 2.10 -5.15
C ARG A 54 -6.74 0.69 -5.49
N ARG A 55 -5.94 0.58 -6.56
CA ARG A 55 -5.40 -0.71 -7.02
C ARG A 55 -4.48 -1.35 -5.98
N ILE A 56 -3.57 -0.58 -5.41
CA ILE A 56 -2.62 -1.04 -4.38
C ILE A 56 -3.32 -1.38 -3.05
N LEU A 57 -4.34 -0.60 -2.65
CA LEU A 57 -5.04 -0.78 -1.37
C LEU A 57 -6.12 -1.87 -1.41
N TYR A 58 -6.65 -2.20 -2.58
CA TYR A 58 -7.83 -3.05 -2.69
C TYR A 58 -7.83 -3.97 -3.91
N ASP A 59 -7.84 -3.43 -5.13
CA ASP A 59 -8.19 -4.22 -6.32
C ASP A 59 -7.28 -5.42 -6.53
N ASN A 60 -5.96 -5.22 -6.43
CA ASN A 60 -5.01 -6.31 -6.60
C ASN A 60 -5.20 -7.42 -5.57
N ALA A 61 -5.52 -7.06 -4.32
CA ALA A 61 -5.76 -8.03 -3.25
C ALA A 61 -7.06 -8.80 -3.51
N GLN A 62 -8.10 -8.10 -3.95
CA GLN A 62 -9.37 -8.71 -4.37
C GLN A 62 -9.14 -9.73 -5.49
N GLU A 63 -8.49 -9.31 -6.57
CA GLU A 63 -8.24 -10.19 -7.72
C GLU A 63 -7.40 -11.42 -7.34
N LEU A 64 -6.34 -11.22 -6.55
CA LEU A 64 -5.41 -12.29 -6.19
C LEU A 64 -5.96 -13.24 -5.11
N LEU A 65 -6.72 -12.72 -4.13
CA LEU A 65 -7.10 -13.49 -2.93
C LEU A 65 -8.56 -13.91 -2.90
N ALA A 66 -9.45 -13.21 -3.63
CA ALA A 66 -10.86 -13.59 -3.70
C ALA A 66 -11.14 -14.61 -4.81
N SER A 67 -10.21 -14.79 -5.75
CA SER A 67 -10.14 -16.01 -6.55
C SER A 67 -9.58 -17.13 -5.68
N GLY A 68 -10.46 -17.75 -4.88
CA GLY A 68 -10.11 -18.96 -4.14
C GLY A 68 -9.68 -20.11 -5.07
N PRO A 69 -9.11 -21.21 -4.55
CA PRO A 69 -9.04 -22.45 -5.30
C PRO A 69 -10.43 -22.92 -5.78
#